data_AF-A0A838QU91-F1
#
_entry.id   AF-A0A838QU91-F1
#
_cell.length_a   1.000
_cell.length_b   1.000
_cell.length_c   1.000
_cell.angle_alpha   90.00
_cell.angle_beta   90.00
_cell.angle_gamma   90.00
#
_symmetry.space_group_name_H-M   'P 1'
#
loop_
_entity.id
_entity.type
_entity.pdbx_description
1 polymer ?
#
loop_
_entity_poly.entity_id
_entity_poly.type
_entity_poly.pdbx_seq_one_letter_code
_entity_poly.pdbx_strand_id
1 'polypeptide(L)'
;MDQATVLRIMKADFERTAPPEKLADFANVKATELFDESIDVINFLFYLEDELGPKIDASQIGPAMANMTFGELAAELCRVLNEQEPGKP
;
A
#
# COMPACT_ATOMS: atom_id res chain seq x y z
N MET A 1 -9.30 2.27 10.28
CA MET A 1 -9.27 2.80 8.90
C MET A 1 -9.90 1.78 7.96
N ASP A 2 -10.47 2.16 6.81
CA ASP A 2 -11.04 1.21 5.85
C ASP A 2 -10.15 0.97 4.63
N GLN A 3 -10.36 -0.16 3.95
CA GLN A 3 -9.57 -0.56 2.78
C GLN A 3 -9.66 0.44 1.63
N ALA A 4 -10.84 1.05 1.42
CA ALA A 4 -11.06 2.02 0.35
C ALA A 4 -10.20 3.28 0.54
N THR A 5 -10.05 3.75 1.78
CA THR A 5 -9.19 4.89 2.10
C THR A 5 -7.72 4.55 1.89
N VAL A 6 -7.28 3.37 2.34
CA VAL A 6 -5.89 2.90 2.12
C VAL A 6 -5.58 2.77 0.62
N LEU A 7 -6.47 2.15 -0.16
CA LEU A 7 -6.33 2.06 -1.62
C LEU A 7 -6.21 3.42 -2.30
N ARG A 8 -7.02 4.40 -1.86
CA ARG A 8 -6.97 5.76 -2.40
C ARG A 8 -5.63 6.44 -2.12
N ILE A 9 -5.08 6.26 -0.91
CA ILE A 9 -3.77 6.79 -0.53
C ILE A 9 -2.67 6.14 -1.37
N MET A 10 -2.66 4.81 -1.45
CA MET A 10 -1.68 4.08 -2.28
C MET A 10 -1.72 4.52 -3.74
N LYS A 11 -2.93 4.68 -4.29
CA LYS A 11 -3.12 5.11 -5.68
C LYS A 11 -2.54 6.49 -5.95
N ALA A 12 -2.62 7.41 -4.98
CA ALA A 12 -2.16 8.79 -5.15
C ALA A 12 -0.65 8.89 -5.45
N ASP A 13 0.16 7.96 -4.95
CA ASP A 13 1.60 7.89 -5.26
C ASP A 13 1.86 7.66 -6.76
N PHE A 14 0.96 6.94 -7.42
CA PHE A 14 1.09 6.55 -8.83
C PHE A 14 0.35 7.46 -9.80
N GLU A 15 -0.47 8.41 -9.34
CA GLU A 15 -1.32 9.23 -10.22
C GLU A 15 -0.54 10.04 -11.27
N ARG A 16 0.75 10.30 -11.02
CA ARG A 16 1.62 11.09 -11.92
C ARG A 16 2.53 10.24 -12.81
N THR A 17 2.67 8.95 -12.52
CA THR A 17 3.69 8.08 -13.11
C THR A 17 3.09 6.85 -13.78
N ALA A 18 1.98 6.31 -13.27
CA ALA A 18 1.38 5.10 -13.80
C ALA A 18 0.39 5.36 -14.95
N PRO A 19 0.24 4.42 -15.89
CA PRO A 19 -0.75 4.50 -16.96
C PRO A 19 -2.20 4.57 -16.44
N PRO A 20 -3.09 5.38 -17.05
CA PRO A 20 -4.48 5.53 -16.62
C PRO A 20 -5.26 4.21 -16.54
N GLU A 21 -4.97 3.25 -17.43
CA GLU A 21 -5.60 1.94 -17.45
C GLU A 21 -5.25 1.10 -16.22
N LYS A 22 -4.02 1.22 -15.70
CA LYS A 22 -3.61 0.57 -14.45
C LYS A 22 -4.22 1.26 -13.24
N LEU A 23 -4.36 2.58 -13.28
CA LEU A 23 -5.03 3.36 -12.23
C LEU A 23 -6.55 3.12 -12.17
N ALA A 24 -7.18 2.79 -13.29
CA ALA A 24 -8.61 2.46 -13.35
C ALA A 24 -8.91 1.12 -12.65
N ASP A 25 -8.00 0.14 -12.79
CA ASP A 25 -8.13 -1.19 -12.20
C ASP A 25 -7.16 -1.41 -11.02
N PHE A 26 -6.75 -0.32 -10.35
CA PHE A 26 -5.62 -0.29 -9.42
C PHE A 26 -5.65 -1.39 -8.36
N ALA A 27 -6.82 -1.69 -7.79
CA ALA A 27 -6.96 -2.73 -6.77
C ALA A 27 -6.57 -4.14 -7.25
N ASN A 28 -6.65 -4.42 -8.55
CA ASN A 28 -6.32 -5.71 -9.15
C ASN A 28 -4.91 -5.76 -9.74
N VAL A 29 -4.20 -4.63 -9.76
CA VAL A 29 -2.82 -4.54 -10.27
C VAL A 29 -1.86 -5.07 -9.22
N LYS A 30 -0.90 -5.92 -9.62
CA LYS A 30 0.20 -6.31 -8.73
C LYS A 30 1.16 -5.16 -8.53
N ALA A 31 1.69 -5.03 -7.32
CA ALA A 31 2.67 -3.98 -7.00
C ALA A 31 3.88 -4.03 -7.96
N THR A 32 4.34 -5.23 -8.31
CA THR A 32 5.43 -5.46 -9.27
C THR A 32 5.15 -5.00 -10.71
N GLU A 33 3.91 -4.66 -11.05
CA GLU A 33 3.56 -4.13 -12.38
C GLU A 33 3.68 -2.61 -12.45
N LEU A 34 3.78 -1.92 -11.30
CA LEU A 34 3.97 -0.46 -11.22
C LEU A 34 5.35 -0.06 -10.68
N PHE A 35 6.07 -0.98 -10.03
CA PHE A 35 7.44 -0.76 -9.59
C PHE A 35 8.42 -1.24 -10.66
N ASP A 36 9.17 -0.30 -11.24
CA ASP A 36 10.21 -0.61 -12.23
C ASP A 36 11.53 -0.99 -11.55
N GLU A 37 11.83 -0.35 -10.41
CA GLU A 37 13.04 -0.54 -9.64
C GLU A 37 12.76 -0.93 -8.19
N SER A 38 13.69 -1.65 -7.55
CA SER A 38 13.56 -1.99 -6.13
C SER A 38 13.56 -0.76 -5.20
N ILE A 39 14.07 0.39 -5.69
CA ILE A 39 14.01 1.66 -4.95
C ILE A 39 12.60 2.22 -4.90
N ASP A 40 11.75 1.95 -5.89
CA ASP A 40 10.36 2.42 -5.92
C ASP A 40 9.55 1.77 -4.80
N VAL A 41 9.81 0.50 -4.51
CA VAL A 41 9.22 -0.21 -3.37
C VAL A 41 9.56 0.47 -2.05
N ILE A 42 10.82 0.91 -1.88
CA ILE A 42 11.27 1.58 -0.67
C ILE A 42 10.63 2.96 -0.55
N ASN A 43 10.62 3.75 -1.64
CA ASN A 43 9.99 5.07 -1.67
C ASN A 43 8.49 4.98 -1.36
N PHE A 44 7.81 3.98 -1.91
CA PHE A 44 6.41 3.71 -1.66
C PHE A 44 6.14 3.36 -0.19
N LEU A 45 7.00 2.53 0.44
CA LEU A 45 6.86 2.21 1.85
C LEU A 45 7.04 3.44 2.74
N PHE A 46 8.00 4.32 2.44
CA PHE A 46 8.15 5.60 3.16
C PHE A 46 6.94 6.51 2.97
N TYR A 47 6.40 6.58 1.76
CA TYR A 47 5.16 7.33 1.50
C TYR A 47 3.99 6.78 2.33
N LEU A 48 3.83 5.46 2.41
CA LEU A 48 2.80 4.85 3.25
C LEU A 48 3.02 5.10 4.75
N GLU A 49 4.25 5.06 5.24
CA GLU A 49 4.58 5.40 6.63
C GLU A 49 4.23 6.87 6.96
N ASP A 50 4.43 7.80 6.02
CA ASP A 50 4.07 9.21 6.21
C ASP A 50 2.55 9.42 6.22
N GLU A 51 1.83 8.83 5.27
CA GLU A 51 0.39 9.02 5.10
C GLU A 51 -0.48 8.20 6.08
N LEU A 52 -0.06 6.98 6.40
CA LEU A 52 -0.81 6.05 7.26
C LEU A 52 -0.24 5.98 8.69
N GLY A 53 0.96 6.52 8.89
CA GLY A 53 1.66 6.62 10.17
C GLY A 53 2.76 5.57 10.38
N PRO A 54 3.65 5.78 11.37
CA PRO A 54 4.88 5.01 11.59
C PRO A 54 4.66 3.57 12.08
N LYS A 55 3.42 3.08 12.06
CA LYS A 55 3.03 1.73 12.49
C LYS A 55 3.19 0.68 11.40
N ILE A 56 3.52 1.10 10.17
CA ILE A 56 3.76 0.21 9.04
C ILE A 56 5.18 -0.34 9.15
N ASP A 57 5.31 -1.62 9.47
CA ASP A 57 6.60 -2.29 9.44
C ASP A 57 6.92 -2.69 7.99
N ALA A 58 7.69 -1.84 7.31
CA ALA A 58 8.18 -2.07 5.95
C ALA A 58 8.81 -3.46 5.75
N SER A 59 9.42 -4.05 6.79
CA SER A 59 10.03 -5.38 6.71
C SER A 59 9.00 -6.51 6.62
N GLN A 60 7.78 -6.30 7.14
CA GLN A 60 6.67 -7.25 7.04
C GLN A 60 5.95 -7.14 5.70
N ILE A 61 5.94 -5.95 5.10
CA ILE A 61 5.13 -5.65 3.92
C ILE A 61 5.91 -5.83 2.61
N GLY A 62 7.22 -5.59 2.61
CA GLY A 62 8.07 -5.74 1.42
C GLY A 62 7.90 -7.09 0.70
N PRO A 63 7.95 -8.25 1.40
CA PRO A 63 7.71 -9.55 0.78
C PRO A 63 6.27 -9.75 0.29
N ALA A 64 5.29 -9.12 0.95
CA ALA A 64 3.88 -9.20 0.58
C ALA A 64 3.59 -8.43 -0.72
N MET A 65 4.21 -7.26 -0.89
CA MET A 65 4.11 -6.44 -2.12
C MET A 65 4.56 -7.19 -3.37
N ALA A 66 5.53 -8.11 -3.26
CA ALA A 66 6.01 -8.87 -4.40
C ALA A 66 4.96 -9.86 -4.97
N ASN A 67 3.97 -10.25 -4.15
CA ASN A 67 3.02 -11.31 -4.50
C ASN A 67 1.55 -10.87 -4.48
N MET A 68 1.25 -9.72 -3.88
CA MET A 68 -0.11 -9.20 -3.70
C MET A 68 -0.45 -8.12 -4.73
N THR A 69 -1.74 -8.05 -5.03
CA THR A 69 -2.38 -6.88 -5.65
C THR A 69 -2.45 -5.72 -4.67
N PHE A 70 -2.63 -4.49 -5.15
CA PHE A 70 -2.86 -3.34 -4.28
C PHE A 70 -4.12 -3.49 -3.43
N GLY A 71 -5.15 -4.20 -3.91
CA GLY A 71 -6.35 -4.53 -3.16
C GLY A 71 -6.07 -5.43 -1.96
N GLU A 72 -5.33 -6.53 -2.18
CA GLU A 72 -4.90 -7.43 -1.11
C GLU A 72 -3.98 -6.74 -0.11
N LEU A 73 -3.04 -5.94 -0.62
CA LEU A 73 -2.12 -5.16 0.21
C LEU A 73 -2.87 -4.12 1.07
N ALA A 74 -3.85 -3.43 0.52
CA ALA A 74 -4.69 -2.50 1.26
C ALA A 74 -5.55 -3.20 2.33
N ALA A 75 -6.01 -4.43 2.06
CA ALA A 75 -6.74 -5.22 3.05
C ALA A 75 -5.82 -5.62 4.21
N GLU A 76 -4.60 -6.03 3.92
CA GLU A 76 -3.60 -6.38 4.93
C GLU A 76 -3.18 -5.17 5.77
N LEU A 77 -2.91 -4.02 5.11
CA LEU A 77 -2.64 -2.76 5.80
C LEU A 77 -3.80 -2.32 6.69
N CYS A 78 -5.03 -2.42 6.20
CA CYS A 78 -6.23 -2.16 6.98
C CYS A 78 -6.31 -3.05 8.23
N ARG A 79 -6.03 -4.36 8.08
CA ARG A 79 -5.97 -5.31 9.19
C ARG A 79 -4.91 -4.91 10.22
N VAL A 80 -3.68 -4.63 9.80
CA VAL A 80 -2.57 -4.22 10.68
C VAL A 80 -2.88 -2.92 11.42
N LEU A 81 -3.41 -1.91 10.72
CA LEU A 81 -3.75 -0.62 11.30
C LEU A 81 -4.88 -0.73 12.33
N ASN A 82 -5.84 -1.64 12.11
CA ASN A 82 -6.96 -1.87 13.03
C ASN A 82 -6.60 -2.79 14.21
N GLU A 83 -5.74 -3.80 14.02
CA GLU A 83 -5.24 -4.67 15.11
C GLU A 83 -4.31 -3.92 16.08
N GLN A 84 -3.70 -2.82 15.63
CA GLN A 84 -2.87 -1.94 16.46
C GLN A 84 -3.63 -0.77 17.11
N GLU A 85 -4.96 -0.77 17.11
CA GLU A 85 -5.74 -0.03 18.11
C GLU A 85 -5.74 -0.87 19.40
N PRO A 86 -4.93 -0.53 20.42
CA PRO A 86 -5.06 -1.21 21.69
C PRO A 86 -6.47 -0.92 22.19
N GLY A 87 -7.23 -1.98 22.49
CA GLY A 87 -8.31 -1.88 23.45
C GLY A 87 -7.76 -1.18 24.68
N LYS A 88 -8.08 0.11 24.83
CA LYS A 88 -7.88 0.87 26.06
C LYS A 88 -8.76 0.22 27.15
N PRO A 89 -8.33 0.32 28.42
CA PRO A 89 -8.42 -0.71 29.48
C PRO A 89 -9.81 -1.26 29.79
#